data_AF-A0A1J4RTF7-F1
#
_entry.id   AF-A0A1J4RTF7-F1
#
_cell.length_a   1.000
_cell.length_b   1.000
_cell.length_c   1.000
_cell.angle_alpha   90.00
_cell.angle_beta   90.00
_cell.angle_gamma   90.00
#
_symmetry.space_group_name_H-M   'P 1'
#
loop_
_entity.id
_entity.type
_entity.pdbx_description
1 polymer ?
#
loop_
_entity_poly.entity_id
_entity_poly.type
_entity_poly.pdbx_seq_one_letter_code
_entity_poly.pdbx_strand_id
1 'polypeptide(L)'
;MFTEQEKSGLVGQKAKNNIDQGSIITTGDVVPPETGLEAGGPPWASIIAASKNAITIPISRLASVGFGVADGAHVNVIACMLMVDVDPSYQGILPNHVAVAQAPVSVPPDAMPGISLGVKTEGDPPYQGRTEVESAFQQPIYVIPSEPQRPRPVCQMVMQDVAVLRLGNFELNPSATAANQAVPTPQPGQQQAPRVAPDIVTLIVSPQEAVILTYMVYTNTPIYLTLRNSGDTSRQVTESATLQFLLSQLNITVPVKLAYSVTPRVDTLALPFLPNDVVTVSP
;
A
#
# COMPACT_ATOMS: atom_id res chain seq x y z
N MET A 1 33.41 -5.59 31.23
CA MET A 1 34.66 -4.98 30.72
C MET A 1 35.74 -5.99 31.00
N PHE A 2 36.54 -6.35 30.01
CA PHE A 2 37.64 -7.29 30.22
C PHE A 2 38.84 -6.57 30.83
N THR A 3 39.43 -7.15 31.86
CA THR A 3 40.69 -6.71 32.47
C THR A 3 41.90 -7.35 31.77
N GLU A 4 43.12 -6.83 31.99
CA GLU A 4 44.33 -7.41 31.38
C GLU A 4 44.53 -8.90 31.70
N GLN A 5 44.00 -9.37 32.84
CA GLN A 5 44.05 -10.76 33.27
C GLN A 5 43.08 -11.67 32.50
N GLU A 6 42.01 -11.12 31.94
CA GLU A 6 40.98 -11.85 31.20
C GLU A 6 41.23 -11.85 29.68
N LYS A 7 42.38 -11.31 29.25
CA LYS A 7 42.80 -11.24 27.84
C LYS A 7 42.82 -12.61 27.16
N SER A 8 43.16 -13.67 27.88
CA SER A 8 43.15 -15.05 27.34
C SER A 8 41.74 -15.53 26.97
N GLY A 9 40.69 -15.04 27.64
CA GLY A 9 39.30 -15.37 27.38
C GLY A 9 38.69 -14.65 26.16
N LEU A 10 39.37 -13.61 25.65
CA LEU A 10 38.99 -12.90 24.42
C LEU A 10 39.53 -13.57 23.15
N VAL A 11 40.57 -14.40 23.28
CA VAL A 11 41.24 -15.03 22.15
C VAL A 11 40.30 -16.06 21.53
N GLY A 12 39.96 -15.87 20.25
CA GLY A 12 39.05 -16.74 19.50
C GLY A 12 37.57 -16.35 19.59
N GLN A 13 37.21 -15.33 20.37
CA GLN A 13 35.84 -14.79 20.33
C GLN A 13 35.60 -13.95 19.07
N LYS A 14 34.35 -13.90 18.63
CA LYS A 14 33.90 -13.05 17.51
C LYS A 14 33.28 -11.77 18.05
N ALA A 15 33.42 -10.67 17.32
CA ALA A 15 32.75 -9.42 17.65
C ALA A 15 31.27 -9.49 17.27
N LYS A 16 30.39 -9.05 18.18
CA LYS A 16 28.93 -8.98 17.98
C LYS A 16 28.52 -7.75 17.16
N ASN A 17 29.22 -6.63 17.37
CA ASN A 17 29.04 -5.36 16.68
C ASN A 17 30.40 -4.85 16.18
N ASN A 18 30.40 -3.79 15.38
CA ASN A 18 31.64 -3.12 14.99
C ASN A 18 32.26 -2.43 16.22
N ILE A 19 33.54 -2.67 16.48
CA ILE A 19 34.27 -2.13 17.65
C ILE A 19 35.27 -1.09 17.14
N ASP A 20 35.07 0.18 17.52
CA ASP A 20 35.95 1.27 17.11
C ASP A 20 37.31 1.21 17.81
N GLN A 21 38.35 1.70 17.12
CA GLN A 21 39.71 1.73 17.66
C GLN A 21 39.77 2.61 18.91
N GLY A 22 40.29 2.04 20.01
CA GLY A 22 40.38 2.73 21.31
C GLY A 22 39.14 2.58 22.19
N SER A 23 38.08 1.90 21.73
CA SER A 23 36.94 1.56 22.57
C SER A 23 37.25 0.38 23.51
N ILE A 24 36.59 0.37 24.67
CA ILE A 24 36.74 -0.68 25.68
C ILE A 24 35.87 -1.87 25.27
N ILE A 25 36.48 -3.06 25.15
CA ILE A 25 35.75 -4.29 24.85
C ILE A 25 35.00 -4.75 26.10
N THR A 26 33.68 -4.92 25.97
CA THR A 26 32.83 -5.47 27.02
C THR A 26 32.34 -6.87 26.67
N THR A 27 31.85 -7.59 27.68
CA THR A 27 31.28 -8.94 27.51
C THR A 27 30.06 -8.94 26.59
N GLY A 28 29.42 -7.78 26.37
CA GLY A 28 28.32 -7.63 25.41
C GLY A 28 28.76 -7.49 23.95
N ASP A 29 30.05 -7.19 23.71
CA ASP A 29 30.61 -6.94 22.37
C ASP A 29 31.21 -8.19 21.73
N VAL A 30 31.32 -9.29 22.48
CA VAL A 30 31.97 -10.52 22.05
C VAL A 30 31.09 -11.74 22.28
N VAL A 31 31.22 -12.72 21.40
CA VAL A 31 30.48 -13.98 21.43
C VAL A 31 31.42 -15.17 21.21
N PRO A 32 31.12 -16.34 21.82
CA PRO A 32 31.94 -17.54 21.66
C PRO A 32 32.13 -17.95 20.19
N PRO A 33 33.28 -18.55 19.83
CA PRO A 33 33.58 -18.96 18.45
C PRO A 33 32.56 -19.92 17.84
N GLU A 34 31.98 -20.80 18.65
CA GLU A 34 30.94 -21.77 18.25
C GLU A 34 29.56 -21.16 18.02
N THR A 35 29.33 -19.91 18.42
CA THR A 35 28.09 -19.22 18.08
C THR A 35 28.17 -18.82 16.59
N GLY A 36 27.22 -19.29 15.80
CA GLY A 36 27.16 -19.06 14.34
C GLY A 36 26.88 -17.60 13.96
N LEU A 37 26.45 -17.35 12.72
CA LEU A 37 25.98 -16.01 12.28
C LEU A 37 24.82 -15.46 13.13
N GLU A 38 24.17 -16.31 13.93
CA GLU A 38 23.14 -15.95 14.91
C GLU A 38 23.65 -15.05 16.04
N ALA A 39 24.97 -15.00 16.24
CA ALA A 39 25.62 -14.29 17.33
C ALA A 39 25.88 -12.80 17.02
N GLY A 40 25.87 -12.42 15.74
CA GLY A 40 26.23 -11.09 15.26
C GLY A 40 25.47 -10.76 13.98
N GLY A 41 24.44 -9.91 14.10
CA GLY A 41 23.68 -9.37 12.99
C GLY A 41 24.08 -7.91 12.69
N PRO A 42 23.53 -7.30 11.62
CA PRO A 42 23.71 -5.88 11.40
C PRO A 42 23.21 -5.08 12.62
N PRO A 43 23.79 -3.91 12.91
CA PRO A 43 23.44 -3.13 14.10
C PRO A 43 21.94 -2.80 14.18
N TRP A 44 21.31 -2.60 13.02
CA TRP A 44 19.87 -2.36 12.88
C TRP A 44 18.99 -3.52 13.39
N ALA A 45 19.48 -4.76 13.31
CA ALA A 45 18.74 -5.93 13.81
C ALA A 45 18.60 -5.92 15.33
N SER A 46 19.57 -5.34 16.05
CA SER A 46 19.54 -5.24 17.52
C SER A 46 18.51 -4.22 18.02
N ILE A 47 18.04 -3.31 17.16
CA ILE A 47 17.03 -2.28 17.49
C ILE A 47 15.61 -2.86 17.40
N ILE A 48 15.44 -3.95 16.63
CA ILE A 48 14.15 -4.60 16.45
C ILE A 48 13.82 -5.42 17.70
N ALA A 49 12.68 -5.10 18.34
CA ALA A 49 12.22 -5.83 19.51
C ALA A 49 11.98 -7.32 19.20
N ALA A 50 12.09 -8.18 20.23
CA ALA A 50 11.79 -9.59 20.11
C ALA A 50 10.35 -9.79 19.56
N SER A 51 10.18 -10.76 18.65
CA SER A 51 8.92 -11.06 17.96
C SER A 51 8.40 -9.96 17.01
N LYS A 52 9.27 -9.03 16.60
CA LYS A 52 9.01 -8.07 15.52
C LYS A 52 9.96 -8.32 14.35
N ASN A 53 9.53 -7.92 13.16
CA ASN A 53 10.27 -8.05 11.92
C ASN A 53 10.38 -6.66 11.25
N ALA A 54 11.45 -6.44 10.50
CA ALA A 54 11.56 -5.29 9.62
C ALA A 54 11.13 -5.66 8.20
N ILE A 55 10.28 -4.83 7.59
CA ILE A 55 9.87 -4.97 6.19
C ILE A 55 10.02 -3.63 5.47
N THR A 56 10.53 -3.69 4.24
CA THR A 56 10.68 -2.51 3.38
C THR A 56 9.50 -2.41 2.42
N ILE A 57 8.91 -1.23 2.32
CA ILE A 57 7.82 -0.93 1.38
C ILE A 57 8.19 0.29 0.52
N PRO A 58 7.69 0.36 -0.73
CA PRO A 58 7.86 1.53 -1.57
C PRO A 58 7.01 2.70 -1.05
N ILE A 59 7.53 3.91 -1.18
CA ILE A 59 6.84 5.15 -0.80
C ILE A 59 7.00 6.22 -1.88
N SER A 60 6.06 7.16 -1.87
CA SER A 60 6.17 8.43 -2.58
C SER A 60 6.18 9.57 -1.57
N ARG A 61 6.59 10.78 -2.01
CA ARG A 61 6.55 11.99 -1.17
C ARG A 61 5.17 12.21 -0.54
N LEU A 62 4.08 11.92 -1.25
CA LEU A 62 2.73 12.08 -0.71
C LEU A 62 2.38 10.98 0.31
N ALA A 63 2.84 9.76 0.05
CA ALA A 63 2.61 8.60 0.89
C ALA A 63 3.51 8.52 2.14
N SER A 64 4.55 9.36 2.25
CA SER A 64 5.47 9.41 3.41
C SER A 64 5.35 10.69 4.24
N VAL A 65 4.16 11.33 4.20
CA VAL A 65 3.87 12.68 4.72
C VAL A 65 4.99 13.66 4.41
N GLY A 66 5.26 13.83 3.12
CA GLY A 66 6.14 14.86 2.59
C GLY A 66 7.57 14.82 3.11
N PHE A 67 7.99 13.67 3.69
CA PHE A 67 9.25 13.41 4.37
C PHE A 67 9.44 14.05 5.76
N GLY A 68 8.35 14.30 6.48
CA GLY A 68 8.40 14.45 7.95
C GLY A 68 8.52 13.11 8.69
N VAL A 69 8.35 11.98 8.00
CA VAL A 69 8.55 10.63 8.54
C VAL A 69 10.04 10.33 8.59
N ALA A 70 10.64 10.42 9.78
CA ALA A 70 12.06 10.14 10.01
C ALA A 70 12.28 8.78 10.72
N ASP A 71 13.53 8.38 10.82
CA ASP A 71 13.96 7.21 11.60
C ASP A 71 13.44 7.33 13.05
N GLY A 72 12.79 6.28 13.55
CA GLY A 72 12.17 6.26 14.88
C GLY A 72 10.78 6.90 14.96
N ALA A 73 10.23 7.43 13.86
CA ALA A 73 8.86 7.95 13.85
C ALA A 73 7.83 6.82 13.99
N HIS A 74 6.69 7.14 14.60
CA HIS A 74 5.53 6.25 14.64
C HIS A 74 4.53 6.67 13.56
N VAL A 75 4.04 5.69 12.80
CA VAL A 75 3.10 5.92 11.70
C VAL A 75 1.90 4.99 11.81
N ASN A 76 0.76 5.43 11.31
CA ASN A 76 -0.32 4.52 10.92
C ASN A 76 -0.25 4.27 9.41
N VAL A 77 -0.71 3.09 9.00
CA VAL A 77 -0.69 2.65 7.60
C VAL A 77 -2.12 2.60 7.09
N ILE A 78 -2.38 3.33 6.02
CA ILE A 78 -3.66 3.34 5.30
C ILE A 78 -3.44 2.67 3.95
N ALA A 79 -4.31 1.75 3.58
CA ALA A 79 -4.32 1.13 2.27
C ALA A 79 -5.64 1.40 1.56
N CYS A 80 -5.56 1.66 0.26
CA CYS A 80 -6.74 1.86 -0.60
C CYS A 80 -6.75 0.80 -1.70
N MET A 81 -7.86 0.10 -1.87
CA MET A 81 -7.99 -0.97 -2.87
C MET A 81 -9.30 -0.81 -3.66
N LEU A 82 -9.33 -1.41 -4.84
CA LEU A 82 -10.47 -1.42 -5.72
C LEU A 82 -11.15 -2.80 -5.64
N MET A 83 -12.45 -2.82 -5.38
CA MET A 83 -13.25 -4.04 -5.25
C MET A 83 -14.22 -4.19 -6.42
N VAL A 84 -14.26 -5.37 -7.01
CA VAL A 84 -15.22 -5.78 -8.05
C VAL A 84 -16.05 -6.96 -7.53
N ASP A 85 -17.26 -7.12 -8.06
CA ASP A 85 -18.07 -8.31 -7.81
C ASP A 85 -17.61 -9.41 -8.78
N VAL A 86 -17.28 -10.57 -8.22
CA VAL A 86 -16.86 -11.74 -8.98
C VAL A 86 -17.83 -12.89 -8.76
N ASP A 87 -18.03 -13.70 -9.80
CA ASP A 87 -18.71 -14.99 -9.65
C ASP A 87 -17.83 -15.91 -8.77
N PRO A 88 -18.34 -16.43 -7.65
CA PRO A 88 -17.53 -17.23 -6.74
C PRO A 88 -17.07 -18.57 -7.33
N SER A 89 -17.83 -19.14 -8.28
CA SER A 89 -17.53 -20.43 -8.90
C SER A 89 -16.50 -20.30 -10.03
N TYR A 90 -16.59 -19.22 -10.81
CA TYR A 90 -15.73 -19.01 -11.97
C TYR A 90 -14.60 -18.00 -11.73
N GLN A 91 -14.64 -17.23 -10.63
CA GLN A 91 -13.73 -16.12 -10.34
C GLN A 91 -13.67 -15.07 -11.47
N GLY A 92 -14.78 -14.92 -12.22
CA GLY A 92 -14.93 -13.95 -13.30
C GLY A 92 -15.64 -12.69 -12.84
N ILE A 93 -15.28 -11.52 -13.40
CA ILE A 93 -15.95 -10.24 -13.10
C ILE A 93 -17.39 -10.30 -13.60
N LEU A 94 -18.34 -9.93 -12.75
CA LEU A 94 -19.75 -9.86 -13.13
C LEU A 94 -20.05 -8.62 -13.99
N PRO A 95 -21.04 -8.68 -14.89
CA PRO A 95 -21.96 -9.80 -15.17
C PRO A 95 -21.31 -10.97 -15.94
N ASN A 96 -21.76 -12.19 -15.68
CA ASN A 96 -21.37 -13.36 -16.48
C ASN A 96 -21.96 -13.29 -17.88
N HIS A 97 -21.36 -14.02 -18.82
CA HIS A 97 -21.98 -14.28 -20.11
C HIS A 97 -22.95 -15.47 -20.02
N VAL A 98 -24.07 -15.40 -20.72
CA VAL A 98 -25.08 -16.47 -20.79
C VAL A 98 -25.12 -17.10 -22.17
N ALA A 99 -25.22 -18.42 -22.21
CA ALA A 99 -25.51 -19.18 -23.43
C ALA A 99 -26.88 -19.86 -23.27
N VAL A 100 -27.71 -19.81 -24.30
CA VAL A 100 -29.01 -20.48 -24.29
C VAL A 100 -28.81 -21.93 -24.72
N ALA A 101 -29.05 -22.87 -23.80
CA ALA A 101 -29.15 -24.29 -24.15
C ALA A 101 -30.55 -24.56 -24.72
N GLN A 102 -30.65 -24.70 -26.04
CA GLN A 102 -31.89 -25.11 -26.69
C GLN A 102 -32.10 -26.62 -26.47
N ALA A 103 -33.22 -27.00 -25.85
CA ALA A 103 -33.61 -28.39 -25.68
C ALA A 103 -33.75 -29.10 -27.04
N PRO A 104 -33.61 -30.45 -27.11
CA PRO A 104 -33.77 -31.18 -28.35
C PRO A 104 -35.13 -30.90 -29.01
N VAL A 105 -35.09 -30.78 -30.34
CA VAL A 105 -36.06 -30.26 -31.35
C VAL A 105 -37.49 -30.86 -31.31
N SER A 106 -37.84 -31.66 -30.33
CA SER A 106 -39.05 -32.50 -30.31
C SER A 106 -40.26 -31.92 -29.55
N VAL A 107 -40.24 -30.66 -29.11
CA VAL A 107 -41.42 -29.99 -28.54
C VAL A 107 -41.81 -28.80 -29.42
N PRO A 108 -43.02 -28.82 -30.05
CA PRO A 108 -43.52 -27.69 -30.82
C PRO A 108 -43.61 -26.41 -29.97
N PRO A 109 -43.18 -25.24 -30.47
CA PRO A 109 -43.25 -23.97 -29.76
C PRO A 109 -44.66 -23.63 -29.23
N ASP A 110 -45.70 -24.05 -29.96
CA ASP A 110 -47.11 -23.81 -29.64
C ASP A 110 -47.61 -24.60 -28.41
N ALA A 111 -46.85 -25.60 -27.97
CA ALA A 111 -47.16 -26.46 -26.82
C ALA A 111 -46.33 -26.12 -25.58
N MET A 112 -45.54 -25.04 -25.59
CA MET A 112 -44.80 -24.56 -24.41
C MET A 112 -45.67 -23.60 -23.59
N PRO A 113 -46.18 -24.00 -22.41
CA PRO A 113 -46.93 -23.10 -21.55
C PRO A 113 -45.94 -22.18 -20.82
N GLY A 114 -45.55 -21.07 -21.45
CA GLY A 114 -44.70 -20.05 -20.82
C GLY A 114 -44.20 -19.00 -21.80
N ILE A 115 -43.92 -17.80 -21.28
CA ILE A 115 -43.19 -16.77 -22.01
C ILE A 115 -41.76 -17.29 -22.22
N SER A 116 -41.39 -17.62 -23.46
CA SER A 116 -40.03 -18.01 -23.82
C SER A 116 -39.19 -16.76 -24.09
N LEU A 117 -38.24 -16.46 -23.19
CA LEU A 117 -37.28 -15.37 -23.36
C LEU A 117 -36.03 -15.93 -24.06
N GLY A 118 -35.96 -15.76 -25.38
CA GLY A 118 -34.73 -15.96 -26.15
C GLY A 118 -33.87 -14.71 -26.08
N VAL A 119 -32.78 -14.72 -25.30
CA VAL A 119 -31.80 -13.62 -25.29
C VAL A 119 -31.01 -13.69 -26.60
N LYS A 120 -31.41 -12.90 -27.60
CA LYS A 120 -30.73 -12.76 -28.89
C LYS A 120 -29.99 -11.42 -28.91
N THR A 121 -28.76 -11.40 -28.41
CA THR A 121 -27.84 -10.27 -28.60
C THR A 121 -27.04 -10.48 -29.90
N GLU A 122 -26.93 -9.45 -30.72
CA GLU A 122 -26.03 -9.48 -31.90
C GLU A 122 -24.60 -9.18 -31.45
N GLY A 123 -23.67 -10.14 -31.63
CA GLY A 123 -22.25 -9.98 -31.29
C GLY A 123 -21.91 -10.20 -29.81
N ASP A 124 -20.81 -10.93 -29.56
CA ASP A 124 -20.31 -11.42 -28.25
C ASP A 124 -21.35 -12.25 -27.44
N PRO A 125 -20.96 -13.16 -26.53
CA PRO A 125 -21.97 -13.91 -25.78
C PRO A 125 -22.77 -12.93 -24.91
N PRO A 126 -24.11 -13.04 -24.81
CA PRO A 126 -24.93 -12.08 -24.09
C PRO A 126 -24.49 -11.95 -22.64
N TYR A 127 -24.38 -10.73 -22.11
CA TYR A 127 -24.26 -10.54 -20.66
C TYR A 127 -25.54 -11.00 -19.96
N GLN A 128 -25.39 -11.57 -18.77
CA GLN A 128 -26.47 -11.86 -17.85
C GLN A 128 -27.10 -10.53 -17.44
N GLY A 129 -28.26 -10.25 -18.02
CA GLY A 129 -29.12 -9.14 -17.65
C GLY A 129 -30.14 -9.52 -16.58
N ARG A 130 -31.04 -8.59 -16.30
CA ARG A 130 -32.18 -8.79 -15.40
C ARG A 130 -33.49 -8.40 -16.08
N THR A 131 -34.56 -9.11 -15.75
CA THR A 131 -35.91 -8.74 -16.19
C THR A 131 -36.44 -7.62 -15.32
N GLU A 132 -36.85 -6.52 -15.94
CA GLU A 132 -37.54 -5.40 -15.30
C GLU A 132 -38.90 -5.19 -15.95
N VAL A 133 -39.84 -4.58 -15.22
CA VAL A 133 -41.12 -4.15 -15.79
C VAL A 133 -41.00 -2.64 -16.05
N GLU A 134 -41.16 -2.26 -17.30
CA GLU A 134 -41.19 -0.84 -17.69
C GLU A 134 -42.49 -0.20 -17.16
N SER A 135 -42.37 0.96 -16.52
CA SER A 135 -43.45 1.53 -15.72
C SER A 135 -44.54 2.23 -16.53
N ALA A 136 -44.23 2.72 -17.74
CA ALA A 136 -45.19 3.41 -18.59
C ALA A 136 -46.12 2.46 -19.37
N PHE A 137 -45.61 1.32 -19.83
CA PHE A 137 -46.31 0.36 -20.69
C PHE A 137 -46.58 -0.98 -20.00
N GLN A 138 -46.10 -1.18 -18.76
CA GLN A 138 -46.24 -2.42 -17.98
C GLN A 138 -45.71 -3.66 -18.73
N GLN A 139 -44.74 -3.50 -19.62
CA GLN A 139 -44.14 -4.58 -20.40
C GLN A 139 -42.86 -5.09 -19.74
N PRO A 140 -42.59 -6.41 -19.76
CA PRO A 140 -41.32 -6.96 -19.31
C PRO A 140 -40.22 -6.64 -20.33
N ILE A 141 -39.16 -5.99 -19.86
CA ILE A 141 -37.95 -5.72 -20.62
C ILE A 141 -36.76 -6.47 -20.01
N TYR A 142 -35.77 -6.80 -20.83
CA TYR A 142 -34.53 -7.43 -20.37
C TYR A 142 -33.39 -6.42 -20.45
N VAL A 143 -32.88 -6.01 -19.28
CA VAL A 143 -31.86 -4.98 -19.18
C VAL A 143 -30.48 -5.64 -19.06
N ILE A 144 -29.60 -5.32 -20.00
CA ILE A 144 -28.20 -5.73 -20.00
C ILE A 144 -27.31 -4.53 -19.58
N PRO A 145 -26.16 -4.78 -18.92
CA PRO A 145 -25.23 -3.70 -18.58
C PRO A 145 -24.66 -3.01 -19.82
N SER A 146 -24.54 -1.69 -19.77
CA SER A 146 -24.01 -0.86 -20.86
C SER A 146 -22.48 -0.76 -20.86
N GLU A 147 -21.84 -1.14 -19.76
CA GLU A 147 -20.39 -1.14 -19.56
C GLU A 147 -19.98 -2.26 -18.60
N PRO A 148 -18.71 -2.69 -18.62
CA PRO A 148 -18.18 -3.58 -17.59
C PRO A 148 -18.33 -2.97 -16.20
N GLN A 149 -18.35 -3.83 -15.18
CA GLN A 149 -18.43 -3.36 -13.82
C GLN A 149 -17.29 -2.39 -13.47
N ARG A 150 -17.66 -1.24 -12.91
CA ARG A 150 -16.71 -0.29 -12.34
C ARG A 150 -16.19 -0.78 -10.99
N PRO A 151 -14.85 -0.85 -10.79
CA PRO A 151 -14.29 -1.14 -9.48
C PRO A 151 -14.69 -0.07 -8.46
N ARG A 152 -15.03 -0.51 -7.24
CA ARG A 152 -15.43 0.35 -6.13
C ARG A 152 -14.23 0.57 -5.19
N PRO A 153 -13.79 1.82 -4.97
CA PRO A 153 -12.69 2.08 -4.05
C PRO A 153 -13.12 1.90 -2.59
N VAL A 154 -12.23 1.30 -1.80
CA VAL A 154 -12.31 1.24 -0.34
C VAL A 154 -10.95 1.57 0.26
N CYS A 155 -10.94 2.47 1.24
CA CYS A 155 -9.73 2.83 1.98
C CYS A 155 -9.92 2.50 3.46
N GLN A 156 -8.89 1.96 4.10
CA GLN A 156 -8.93 1.63 5.52
C GLN A 156 -7.54 1.75 6.16
N MET A 157 -7.51 2.13 7.43
CA MET A 157 -6.31 2.04 8.25
C MET A 157 -6.07 0.58 8.64
N VAL A 158 -5.05 -0.02 8.04
CA VAL A 158 -4.74 -1.45 8.16
C VAL A 158 -3.84 -1.74 9.35
N MET A 159 -2.99 -0.77 9.72
CA MET A 159 -2.06 -0.90 10.85
C MET A 159 -1.96 0.43 11.60
N GLN A 160 -1.74 0.33 12.90
CA GLN A 160 -1.62 1.47 13.79
C GLN A 160 -0.38 1.37 14.62
N ASP A 161 0.28 2.51 14.80
CA ASP A 161 1.45 2.64 15.69
C ASP A 161 2.57 1.67 15.30
N VAL A 162 3.00 1.82 14.04
CA VAL A 162 4.14 1.11 13.44
C VAL A 162 5.36 2.03 13.53
N ALA A 163 6.47 1.51 14.04
CA ALA A 163 7.72 2.27 14.14
C ALA A 163 8.50 2.21 12.82
N VAL A 164 9.09 3.33 12.42
CA VAL A 164 9.96 3.43 11.24
C VAL A 164 11.38 3.11 11.66
N LEU A 165 11.98 2.08 11.06
CA LEU A 165 13.39 1.75 11.28
C LEU A 165 14.29 2.69 10.49
N ARG A 166 13.96 2.93 9.22
CA ARG A 166 14.79 3.72 8.31
C ARG A 166 13.97 4.31 7.18
N LEU A 167 14.20 5.57 6.86
CA LEU A 167 13.79 6.18 5.59
C LEU A 167 14.94 6.05 4.57
N GLY A 168 14.70 5.36 3.46
CA GLY A 168 15.71 5.09 2.43
C GLY A 168 16.57 3.85 2.69
N ASN A 169 17.68 3.75 1.98
CA ASN A 169 18.48 2.53 1.91
C ASN A 169 19.36 2.34 3.15
N PHE A 170 19.58 1.07 3.52
CA PHE A 170 20.64 0.72 4.45
C PHE A 170 22.01 0.83 3.76
N GLU A 171 23.01 1.26 4.52
CA GLU A 171 24.40 1.28 4.06
C GLU A 171 24.89 -0.16 3.90
N LEU A 172 25.36 -0.50 2.70
CA LEU A 172 25.84 -1.86 2.38
C LEU A 172 27.24 -2.14 2.94
N ASN A 173 28.02 -1.10 3.29
CA ASN A 173 29.38 -1.19 3.83
C ASN A 173 29.67 -0.06 4.85
N PRO A 174 29.49 -0.28 6.17
CA PRO A 174 29.76 0.74 7.18
C PRO A 174 31.26 1.07 7.34
N SER A 175 32.17 0.24 6.81
CA SER A 175 33.63 0.41 6.95
C SER A 175 34.27 1.34 5.91
N ALA A 176 33.55 1.74 4.85
CA ALA A 176 34.10 2.59 3.78
C ALA A 176 34.01 4.09 4.08
N THR A 177 33.23 4.51 5.07
CA THR A 177 32.99 5.92 5.41
C THR A 177 33.89 6.47 6.52
N ALA A 178 34.52 5.62 7.34
CA ALA A 178 35.46 6.08 8.37
C ALA A 178 36.79 6.62 7.78
N ALA A 179 37.13 6.28 6.53
CA ALA A 179 38.32 6.79 5.85
C ALA A 179 38.12 8.14 5.12
N ASN A 180 36.90 8.68 5.09
CA ASN A 180 36.60 9.89 4.31
C ASN A 180 35.83 10.99 5.07
N GLN A 181 35.81 10.93 6.41
CA GLN A 181 35.34 12.05 7.23
C GLN A 181 36.51 12.92 7.71
N ALA A 182 37.33 13.39 6.77
CA ALA A 182 37.93 14.71 6.96
C ALA A 182 36.86 15.71 6.51
N VAL A 183 36.19 16.35 7.47
CA VAL A 183 35.30 17.48 7.20
C VAL A 183 36.12 18.54 6.47
N PRO A 184 35.86 18.84 5.18
CA PRO A 184 36.45 20.01 4.57
C PRO A 184 35.76 21.21 5.22
N THR A 185 36.56 22.10 5.77
CA THR A 185 36.13 23.42 6.25
C THR A 185 35.24 24.06 5.17
N PRO A 186 34.05 24.59 5.50
CA PRO A 186 33.12 25.07 4.49
C PRO A 186 33.74 26.23 3.71
N GLN A 187 34.09 25.97 2.45
CA GLN A 187 34.44 26.97 1.46
C GLN A 187 33.13 27.51 0.85
N PRO A 188 32.87 28.83 0.88
CA PRO A 188 31.63 29.38 0.36
C PRO A 188 31.58 29.16 -1.15
N GLY A 189 30.67 28.29 -1.61
CA GLY A 189 30.45 28.03 -3.04
C GLY A 189 30.22 26.57 -3.46
N GLN A 190 30.23 25.59 -2.56
CA GLN A 190 29.88 24.22 -2.95
C GLN A 190 28.37 24.02 -3.02
N GLN A 191 27.87 23.88 -4.25
CA GLN A 191 26.53 23.41 -4.57
C GLN A 191 26.29 22.08 -3.84
N GLN A 192 25.33 22.07 -2.93
CA GLN A 192 24.94 20.89 -2.17
C GLN A 192 24.49 19.80 -3.14
N ALA A 193 25.11 18.62 -3.10
CA ALA A 193 24.73 17.49 -3.93
C ALA A 193 23.21 17.24 -3.82
N PRO A 194 22.50 17.01 -4.93
CA PRO A 194 21.05 16.82 -4.89
C PRO A 194 20.72 15.64 -3.98
N ARG A 195 20.03 15.90 -2.86
CA ARG A 195 19.52 14.84 -1.99
C ARG A 195 18.51 14.03 -2.79
N VAL A 196 18.87 12.79 -3.11
CA VAL A 196 17.94 11.84 -3.75
C VAL A 196 16.76 11.65 -2.80
N ALA A 197 15.54 11.92 -3.30
CA ALA A 197 14.34 11.74 -2.50
C ALA A 197 14.17 10.25 -2.16
N PRO A 198 13.91 9.89 -0.90
CA PRO A 198 13.69 8.50 -0.51
C PRO A 198 12.48 7.91 -1.21
N ASP A 199 12.65 6.71 -1.75
CA ASP A 199 11.65 5.91 -2.49
C ASP A 199 11.19 4.68 -1.72
N ILE A 200 11.87 4.33 -0.62
CA ILE A 200 11.55 3.21 0.25
C ILE A 200 11.58 3.61 1.73
N VAL A 201 10.85 2.87 2.54
CA VAL A 201 10.87 2.97 4.01
C VAL A 201 10.85 1.59 4.61
N THR A 202 11.62 1.39 5.68
CA THR A 202 11.63 0.15 6.44
C THR A 202 10.84 0.33 7.74
N LEU A 203 9.86 -0.53 7.95
CA LEU A 203 8.92 -0.50 9.08
C LEU A 203 9.16 -1.69 10.00
N ILE A 204 9.03 -1.48 11.32
CA ILE A 204 9.07 -2.52 12.35
C ILE A 204 7.65 -2.96 12.66
N VAL A 205 7.32 -4.20 12.29
CA VAL A 205 5.97 -4.74 12.33
C VAL A 205 5.95 -6.12 12.99
N SER A 206 4.77 -6.62 13.36
CA SER A 206 4.61 -8.03 13.72
C SER A 206 4.76 -8.93 12.50
N PRO A 207 5.04 -10.24 12.68
CA PRO A 207 5.13 -11.18 11.56
C PRO A 207 3.87 -11.22 10.70
N GLN A 208 2.67 -11.13 11.31
CA GLN A 208 1.40 -11.10 10.57
C GLN A 208 1.26 -9.83 9.73
N GLU A 209 1.63 -8.67 10.29
CA GLU A 209 1.62 -7.40 9.57
C GLU A 209 2.64 -7.40 8.41
N ALA A 210 3.81 -8.02 8.58
CA ALA A 210 4.78 -8.15 7.49
C ALA A 210 4.20 -8.93 6.29
N VAL A 211 3.47 -10.01 6.54
CA VAL A 211 2.82 -10.79 5.47
C VAL A 211 1.73 -9.95 4.78
N ILE A 212 0.94 -9.21 5.55
CA ILE A 212 -0.11 -8.33 5.01
C ILE A 212 0.51 -7.23 4.12
N LEU A 213 1.57 -6.57 4.57
CA LEU A 213 2.27 -5.55 3.78
C LEU A 213 2.89 -6.15 2.52
N THR A 214 3.47 -7.36 2.61
CA THR A 214 4.02 -8.06 1.45
C THR A 214 2.93 -8.32 0.41
N TYR A 215 1.77 -8.80 0.84
CA TYR A 215 0.63 -9.02 -0.04
C TYR A 215 0.16 -7.71 -0.70
N MET A 216 0.04 -6.63 0.08
CA MET A 216 -0.36 -5.32 -0.46
C MET A 216 0.64 -4.76 -1.47
N VAL A 217 1.94 -4.90 -1.22
CA VAL A 217 2.98 -4.51 -2.17
C VAL A 217 2.90 -5.37 -3.43
N TYR A 218 2.69 -6.68 -3.28
CA TYR A 218 2.55 -7.60 -4.40
C TYR A 218 1.34 -7.29 -5.29
N THR A 219 0.22 -6.88 -4.68
CA THR A 219 -1.00 -6.47 -5.41
C THR A 219 -0.98 -5.02 -5.90
N ASN A 220 0.16 -4.31 -5.79
CA ASN A 220 0.30 -2.89 -6.13
C ASN A 220 -0.74 -1.99 -5.44
N THR A 221 -1.11 -2.34 -4.20
CA THR A 221 -2.06 -1.55 -3.40
C THR A 221 -1.38 -0.25 -2.96
N PRO A 222 -1.94 0.94 -3.26
CA PRO A 222 -1.44 2.19 -2.73
C PRO A 222 -1.44 2.22 -1.20
N ILE A 223 -0.27 2.44 -0.61
CA ILE A 223 -0.07 2.55 0.83
C ILE A 223 0.26 4.01 1.17
N TYR A 224 -0.39 4.55 2.19
CA TYR A 224 -0.15 5.88 2.73
C TYR A 224 0.24 5.76 4.20
N LEU A 225 1.35 6.40 4.57
CA LEU A 225 1.77 6.55 5.95
C LEU A 225 1.22 7.86 6.49
N THR A 226 0.66 7.82 7.69
CA THR A 226 0.24 9.02 8.42
C THR A 226 1.04 9.12 9.70
N LEU A 227 1.67 10.27 9.92
CA LEU A 227 2.43 10.53 11.14
C LEU A 227 1.53 10.46 12.37
N ARG A 228 2.04 9.78 13.39
CA ARG A 228 1.41 9.63 14.68
C ARG A 228 2.26 10.32 15.74
N ASN A 229 1.62 10.85 16.78
CA ASN A 229 2.32 11.35 17.95
C ASN A 229 3.07 10.19 18.63
N SER A 230 4.37 10.35 18.87
CA SER A 230 5.24 9.32 19.46
C SER A 230 4.85 8.95 20.90
N GLY A 231 4.09 9.80 21.61
CA GLY A 231 3.59 9.51 22.96
C GLY A 231 2.20 8.87 23.00
N ASP A 232 1.50 8.76 21.87
CA ASP A 232 0.13 8.26 21.83
C ASP A 232 0.10 6.81 21.34
N THR A 233 -0.15 5.86 22.24
CA THR A 233 -0.27 4.42 21.93
C THR A 233 -1.73 3.95 21.75
N SER A 234 -2.71 4.86 21.84
CA SER A 234 -4.13 4.52 21.82
C SER A 234 -4.59 3.93 20.48
N ARG A 235 -5.15 2.72 20.49
CA ARG A 235 -5.72 2.15 19.26
C ARG A 235 -7.08 2.81 18.99
N GLN A 236 -7.20 3.44 17.82
CA GLN A 236 -8.42 4.09 17.36
C GLN A 236 -9.18 3.12 16.47
N VAL A 237 -10.47 2.92 16.75
CA VAL A 237 -11.32 2.18 15.81
C VAL A 237 -11.61 3.11 14.65
N THR A 238 -11.22 2.68 13.44
CA THR A 238 -11.52 3.41 12.20
C THR A 238 -12.45 2.57 11.35
N GLU A 239 -13.34 3.25 10.64
CA GLU A 239 -14.26 2.62 9.70
C GLU A 239 -13.69 2.71 8.28
N SER A 240 -14.04 1.75 7.42
CA SER A 240 -13.61 1.74 6.03
C SER A 240 -14.29 2.89 5.27
N ALA A 241 -13.50 3.76 4.65
CA ALA A 241 -14.01 4.83 3.82
C ALA A 241 -14.48 4.26 2.47
N THR A 242 -15.78 4.33 2.24
CA THR A 242 -16.45 4.00 0.97
C THR A 242 -17.19 5.24 0.44
N LEU A 243 -17.61 5.23 -0.82
CA LEU A 243 -18.41 6.33 -1.37
C LEU A 243 -19.70 6.54 -0.55
N GLN A 244 -20.37 5.46 -0.16
CA GLN A 244 -21.57 5.53 0.67
C GLN A 244 -21.26 6.19 2.02
N PHE A 245 -20.18 5.76 2.67
CA PHE A 245 -19.73 6.35 3.94
C PHE A 245 -19.46 7.85 3.79
N LEU A 246 -18.78 8.29 2.73
CA LEU A 246 -18.55 9.71 2.49
C LEU A 246 -19.85 10.48 2.28
N LEU A 247 -20.79 9.94 1.49
CA LEU A 247 -22.08 10.59 1.25
C LEU A 247 -22.90 10.73 2.54
N SER A 248 -22.96 9.68 3.37
CA SER A 248 -23.76 9.69 4.59
C SER A 248 -23.07 10.43 5.74
N GLN A 249 -21.79 10.17 6.01
CA GLN A 249 -21.09 10.71 7.17
C GLN A 249 -20.72 12.19 7.00
N LEU A 250 -20.40 12.61 5.76
CA LEU A 250 -20.06 13.99 5.46
C LEU A 250 -21.27 14.80 4.97
N ASN A 251 -22.49 14.25 5.03
CA ASN A 251 -23.72 14.86 4.50
C ASN A 251 -23.58 15.39 3.06
N ILE A 252 -22.79 14.72 2.22
CA ILE A 252 -22.64 15.08 0.81
C ILE A 252 -23.90 14.63 0.09
N THR A 253 -24.76 15.59 -0.25
CA THR A 253 -25.99 15.32 -1.01
C THR A 253 -25.67 15.30 -2.49
N VAL A 254 -26.09 14.23 -3.19
CA VAL A 254 -25.96 14.16 -4.65
C VAL A 254 -26.85 15.25 -5.26
N PRO A 255 -26.30 16.18 -6.05
CA PRO A 255 -27.10 17.26 -6.65
C PRO A 255 -28.23 16.72 -7.51
N VAL A 256 -29.39 17.38 -7.44
CA VAL A 256 -30.53 17.08 -8.33
C VAL A 256 -30.16 17.37 -9.79
N LYS A 257 -30.75 16.61 -10.72
CA LYS A 257 -30.58 16.86 -12.16
C LYS A 257 -31.23 18.20 -12.51
N LEU A 258 -30.45 19.14 -13.03
CA LEU A 258 -30.94 20.43 -13.52
C LEU A 258 -31.20 20.38 -15.03
N ALA A 259 -32.13 21.19 -15.53
CA ALA A 259 -32.47 21.27 -16.95
C ALA A 259 -31.46 22.08 -17.80
N TYR A 260 -30.40 22.57 -17.18
CA TYR A 260 -29.38 23.43 -17.77
C TYR A 260 -28.00 23.06 -17.20
N SER A 261 -26.94 23.31 -17.98
CA SER A 261 -25.56 23.01 -17.61
C SER A 261 -24.63 24.17 -17.97
N VAL A 262 -23.46 24.22 -17.34
CA VAL A 262 -22.40 25.17 -17.69
C VAL A 262 -21.69 24.72 -18.97
N THR A 263 -21.26 25.68 -19.79
CA THR A 263 -20.42 25.45 -20.97
C THR A 263 -19.08 26.17 -20.80
N PRO A 264 -17.92 25.51 -21.01
CA PRO A 264 -17.75 24.11 -21.44
C PRO A 264 -18.09 23.10 -20.34
N ARG A 265 -18.38 21.85 -20.75
CA ARG A 265 -18.54 20.72 -19.82
C ARG A 265 -17.23 20.50 -19.06
N VAL A 266 -17.32 20.44 -17.73
CA VAL A 266 -16.19 20.08 -16.87
C VAL A 266 -16.18 18.56 -16.71
N ASP A 267 -15.28 17.88 -17.41
CA ASP A 267 -15.14 16.41 -17.35
C ASP A 267 -14.22 15.93 -16.24
N THR A 268 -13.30 16.78 -15.79
CA THR A 268 -12.32 16.47 -14.74
C THR A 268 -12.21 17.63 -13.77
N LEU A 269 -12.27 17.35 -12.47
CA LEU A 269 -11.95 18.32 -11.44
C LEU A 269 -10.43 18.44 -11.35
N ALA A 270 -9.86 19.50 -11.93
CA ALA A 270 -8.45 19.83 -11.80
C ALA A 270 -8.27 20.91 -10.73
N LEU A 271 -7.23 20.77 -9.91
CA LEU A 271 -6.81 21.84 -9.01
C LEU A 271 -6.32 23.04 -9.85
N PRO A 272 -6.56 24.28 -9.39
CA PRO A 272 -6.03 25.46 -10.07
C PRO A 272 -4.51 25.43 -10.06
N PHE A 273 -3.90 25.54 -11.24
CA PHE A 273 -2.46 25.51 -11.41
C PHE A 273 -1.82 26.75 -10.77
N LEU A 274 -0.99 26.55 -9.75
CA LEU A 274 -0.25 27.63 -9.10
C LEU A 274 1.13 27.77 -9.76
N PRO A 275 1.64 29.00 -9.99
CA PRO A 275 2.95 29.21 -10.63
C PRO A 275 4.13 28.51 -9.96
N ASN A 276 3.99 28.15 -8.68
CA ASN A 276 5.04 27.57 -7.84
C ASN A 276 5.17 26.04 -8.02
N ASP A 277 4.20 25.39 -8.68
CA ASP A 277 4.17 23.94 -8.89
C ASP A 277 4.94 23.49 -10.15
N VAL A 278 5.50 24.45 -10.90
CA VAL A 278 6.36 24.18 -12.06
C VAL A 278 7.75 23.78 -11.57
N VAL A 279 8.04 22.47 -11.58
CA VAL A 279 9.44 22.01 -11.54
C VAL A 279 10.05 22.26 -12.91
N THR A 280 10.76 23.38 -13.06
CA THR A 280 11.59 23.61 -14.25
C THR A 280 12.79 22.66 -14.20
N VAL A 281 12.69 21.52 -14.88
CA VAL A 281 13.87 20.72 -15.22
C VAL A 281 14.65 21.50 -16.28
N SER A 282 15.77 22.10 -15.89
CA SER A 282 16.73 22.63 -16.87
C SER A 282 17.44 21.45 -17.54
N PRO A 283 17.68 21.52 -18.86
CA PRO A 283 18.32 20.45 -19.62
C PRO A 283 19.77 20.18 -19.18
#